data_AF-A0A1I4M4A1-F1
#
_entry.id   AF-A0A1I4M4A1-F1
#
_cell.length_a   1.000
_cell.length_b   1.000
_cell.length_c   1.000
_cell.angle_alpha   90.00
_cell.angle_beta   90.00
_cell.angle_gamma   90.00
#
_symmetry.space_group_name_H-M   'P 1'
#
loop_
_entity.id
_entity.type
_entity.pdbx_description
1 polymer ?
#
loop_
_entity_poly.entity_id
_entity_poly.type
_entity_poly.pdbx_seq_one_letter_code
_entity_poly.pdbx_strand_id
1 'polypeptide(L)'
;MFLIHNGVVRQPPKALVRQGLDDGSRVTGMEFGYDAAIAETYKMEGIFYIKVWLNEGQLTLGDDIMYVLIGGDIRPHVVDALQFLVGKIKNECVTEIEQKQ
;
A
#
# COMPACT_ATOMS: atom_id res chain seq x y z
N MET A 1 -4.42 20.44 -2.54
CA MET A 1 -3.78 19.69 -1.43
C MET A 1 -3.14 18.43 -1.98
N PHE A 2 -2.02 17.97 -1.40
CA PHE A 2 -1.39 16.70 -1.75
C PHE A 2 -1.20 15.81 -0.53
N LEU A 3 -1.42 14.51 -0.67
CA LEU A 3 -1.10 13.48 0.33
C LEU A 3 -0.24 12.39 -0.31
N ILE A 4 0.71 11.88 0.48
CA ILE A 4 1.56 10.76 0.11
C ILE A 4 1.36 9.64 1.11
N HIS A 5 1.12 8.44 0.60
CA HIS A 5 1.24 7.19 1.35
C HIS A 5 2.52 6.47 0.92
N ASN A 6 3.35 6.12 1.90
CA ASN A 6 4.48 5.21 1.72
C ASN A 6 4.16 3.90 2.45
N GLY A 7 4.16 2.78 1.72
CA GLY A 7 4.12 1.45 2.29
C GLY A 7 5.54 0.89 2.39
N VAL A 8 5.88 0.31 3.53
CA VAL A 8 7.21 -0.25 3.81
C VAL A 8 7.11 -1.68 4.33
N VAL A 9 8.11 -2.50 4.03
CA VAL A 9 8.26 -3.82 4.66
C VAL A 9 8.60 -3.62 6.14
N ARG A 10 7.85 -4.27 7.02
CA ARG A 10 7.98 -4.17 8.48
C ARG A 10 8.29 -5.52 9.11
N GLN A 11 8.95 -5.51 10.26
CA GLN A 11 9.29 -6.72 10.99
C GLN A 11 8.07 -7.42 11.66
N PRO A 12 7.10 -6.71 12.26
CA PRO A 12 5.93 -7.37 12.84
C PRO A 12 5.00 -7.93 11.74
N PRO A 13 4.65 -9.23 11.77
CA PRO A 13 3.82 -9.85 10.76
C PRO A 13 2.40 -9.28 10.75
N LYS A 14 1.72 -9.36 9.60
CA LYS A 14 0.31 -8.95 9.43
C LYS A 14 -0.61 -9.66 10.43
N ALA A 15 -0.38 -10.94 10.72
CA ALA A 15 -1.18 -11.71 11.68
C ALA A 15 -1.16 -11.06 13.07
N LEU A 16 0.01 -10.62 13.54
CA LEU A 16 0.15 -9.93 14.82
C LEU A 16 -0.57 -8.58 14.81
N VAL A 17 -0.24 -7.69 13.88
CA VAL A 17 -0.71 -6.29 13.96
C VAL A 17 -2.14 -6.05 13.47
N ARG A 18 -2.73 -6.99 12.70
CA ARG A 18 -4.12 -6.89 12.23
C ARG A 18 -5.07 -7.82 12.97
N GLN A 19 -4.60 -8.97 13.44
CA GLN A 19 -5.44 -10.00 14.05
C GLN A 19 -5.09 -10.27 15.52
N GLY A 20 -4.00 -9.72 16.04
CA GLY A 20 -3.55 -9.93 17.41
C GLY A 20 -2.97 -11.33 17.66
N LEU A 21 -2.65 -12.08 16.61
CA LEU A 21 -2.11 -13.44 16.72
C LEU A 21 -0.58 -13.38 16.79
N ASP A 22 -0.06 -13.69 17.98
CA ASP A 22 1.39 -13.80 18.23
C ASP A 22 1.81 -15.28 18.20
N ASP A 23 2.44 -15.68 17.11
CA ASP A 23 3.06 -17.00 16.93
C ASP A 23 4.57 -16.98 17.18
N GLY A 24 5.10 -15.85 17.69
CA GLY A 24 6.53 -15.62 17.90
C GLY A 24 7.33 -15.36 16.63
N SER A 25 6.71 -15.47 15.45
CA SER A 25 7.41 -15.29 14.17
C SER A 25 7.77 -13.83 13.90
N ARG A 26 8.84 -13.62 13.15
CA ARG A 26 9.27 -12.29 12.70
C ARG A 26 9.44 -12.28 11.20
N VAL A 27 8.93 -11.24 10.55
CA VAL A 27 9.18 -11.01 9.12
C VAL A 27 10.65 -10.67 8.93
N THR A 28 11.30 -11.33 7.99
CA THR A 28 12.69 -11.09 7.59
C THR A 28 12.79 -10.53 6.17
N GLY A 29 11.74 -10.71 5.36
CA GLY A 29 11.64 -10.22 4.00
C GLY A 29 10.23 -10.41 3.45
N MET A 30 10.04 -10.03 2.19
CA MET A 30 8.75 -10.13 1.51
C MET A 30 8.97 -10.42 0.02
N GLU A 31 8.20 -11.35 -0.52
CA GLU A 31 7.99 -11.43 -1.96
C GLU A 31 6.77 -10.58 -2.33
N PHE A 32 7.00 -9.59 -3.19
CA PHE A 32 6.02 -8.61 -3.60
C PHE A 32 5.83 -8.64 -5.11
N GLY A 33 4.58 -8.69 -5.56
CA GLY A 33 4.24 -8.62 -6.98
C GLY A 33 2.92 -7.90 -7.18
N TYR A 34 2.64 -7.47 -8.41
CA TYR A 34 1.39 -6.79 -8.73
C TYR A 34 0.90 -7.11 -10.15
N ASP A 35 -0.41 -7.03 -10.33
CA ASP A 35 -1.06 -7.04 -11.64
C ASP A 35 -2.07 -5.87 -11.66
N ALA A 36 -1.75 -4.80 -12.38
CA ALA A 36 -2.34 -3.49 -12.13
C ALA A 36 -3.24 -2.98 -13.26
N ALA A 37 -4.44 -2.52 -12.89
CA ALA A 37 -5.24 -1.55 -13.65
C ALA A 37 -5.71 -0.40 -12.70
N ILE A 38 -5.09 0.78 -12.79
CA ILE A 38 -5.30 1.93 -11.86
C ILE A 38 -6.21 3.02 -12.50
N ALA A 39 -7.04 2.65 -13.46
CA ALA A 39 -7.84 3.64 -14.21
C ALA A 39 -9.03 4.23 -13.42
N GLU A 40 -9.48 3.58 -12.34
CA GLU A 40 -10.76 3.91 -11.69
C GLU A 40 -10.69 5.09 -10.72
N THR A 41 -9.56 5.33 -10.06
CA THR A 41 -9.45 6.36 -9.00
C THR A 41 -9.52 7.79 -9.54
N TYR A 42 -9.15 8.02 -10.80
CA TYR A 42 -9.26 9.35 -11.43
C TYR A 42 -10.70 9.86 -11.57
N LYS A 43 -11.71 9.01 -11.35
CA LYS A 43 -13.13 9.39 -11.47
C LYS A 43 -13.72 9.96 -10.18
N MET A 44 -12.95 10.04 -9.09
CA MET A 44 -13.43 10.56 -7.81
C MET A 44 -13.49 12.09 -7.81
N GLU A 45 -14.53 12.65 -7.19
CA GLU A 45 -14.76 14.10 -7.12
C GLU A 45 -13.57 14.82 -6.48
N GLY A 46 -13.19 15.97 -7.06
CA GLY A 46 -12.13 16.82 -6.52
C GLY A 46 -10.71 16.30 -6.68
N ILE A 47 -10.49 15.16 -7.35
CA ILE A 47 -9.16 14.59 -7.59
C ILE A 47 -8.64 14.98 -8.97
N PHE A 48 -7.45 15.59 -8.99
CA PHE A 48 -6.83 16.13 -10.20
C PHE A 48 -5.51 15.43 -10.57
N TYR A 49 -4.87 14.78 -9.60
CA TYR A 49 -3.57 14.17 -9.80
C TYR A 49 -3.43 12.88 -9.01
N ILE A 50 -2.94 11.83 -9.66
CA ILE A 50 -2.62 10.55 -9.04
C ILE A 50 -1.28 10.07 -9.59
N LYS A 51 -0.37 9.65 -8.71
CA LYS A 51 0.82 8.92 -9.12
C LYS A 51 1.03 7.74 -8.20
N VAL A 52 1.21 6.57 -8.80
CA VAL A 52 1.49 5.33 -8.08
C VAL A 52 2.80 4.77 -8.58
N TRP A 53 3.62 4.33 -7.64
CA TRP A 53 4.77 3.48 -7.87
C TRP A 53 4.65 2.26 -6.98
N LEU A 54 4.93 1.08 -7.54
CA LEU A 54 4.95 -0.20 -6.84
C LEU A 54 6.33 -0.81 -7.05
N ASN A 55 6.84 -1.47 -6.01
CA ASN A 55 8.03 -2.29 -6.12
C ASN A 55 7.66 -3.70 -6.64
N GLU A 56 8.64 -4.56 -6.90
CA GLU A 56 8.43 -5.95 -7.33
C GLU A 56 9.64 -6.82 -6.97
N GLY A 57 9.40 -8.09 -6.68
CA GLY A 57 10.41 -9.09 -6.39
C GLY A 57 10.63 -9.34 -4.90
N GLN A 58 11.87 -9.67 -4.54
CA GLN A 58 12.27 -10.00 -3.17
C GLN A 58 12.75 -8.75 -2.45
N LEU A 59 12.09 -8.41 -1.34
CA LEU A 59 12.30 -7.20 -0.57
C LEU A 59 12.73 -7.51 0.86
N THR A 60 13.53 -6.62 1.42
CA THR A 60 14.07 -6.69 2.78
C THR A 60 13.37 -5.73 3.72
N LEU A 61 13.61 -5.88 5.02
CA LEU A 61 13.03 -4.99 6.02
C LEU A 61 13.41 -3.52 5.77
N GLY A 62 12.40 -2.65 5.78
CA GLY A 62 12.58 -1.22 5.51
C GLY A 62 12.49 -0.83 4.03
N ASP A 63 12.47 -1.79 3.10
CA ASP A 63 12.27 -1.48 1.69
C ASP A 63 10.85 -0.93 1.46
N ASP A 64 10.78 0.07 0.58
CA ASP A 64 9.51 0.64 0.15
C ASP A 64 8.82 -0.33 -0.83
N ILE A 65 7.54 -0.61 -0.58
CA ILE A 65 6.73 -1.48 -1.45
C ILE A 65 5.80 -0.67 -2.35
N MET A 66 5.42 0.54 -1.92
CA MET A 66 4.54 1.40 -2.69
C MET A 66 4.65 2.87 -2.28
N TYR A 67 4.56 3.75 -3.28
CA TYR A 67 4.29 5.16 -3.09
C TYR A 67 3.00 5.54 -3.82
N VAL A 68 2.09 6.19 -3.11
CA VAL A 68 0.85 6.72 -3.68
C VAL A 68 0.76 8.21 -3.36
N LEU A 69 0.73 9.03 -4.40
CA LEU A 69 0.55 10.48 -4.32
C LEU A 69 -0.82 10.84 -4.89
N ILE A 70 -1.63 11.55 -4.11
CA ILE A 70 -2.93 12.07 -4.53
C ILE A 70 -2.95 13.59 -4.37
N GLY A 71 -3.41 14.29 -5.41
CA GLY A 71 -3.62 15.73 -5.44
C GLY A 71 -5.06 16.09 -5.78
N GLY A 72 -5.65 16.99 -5.00
CA GLY A 72 -7.03 17.42 -5.19
C GLY A 72 -7.35 18.77 -4.53
N ASP A 73 -8.63 19.16 -4.56
CA ASP A 73 -9.13 20.46 -4.10
C ASP A 73 -9.13 20.62 -2.57
N ILE A 74 -9.88 19.79 -1.86
CA ILE A 74 -10.14 19.89 -0.43
C ILE A 74 -9.73 18.62 0.32
N ARG A 75 -9.45 18.77 1.62
CA ARG A 75 -8.96 17.68 2.48
C ARG A 75 -9.82 16.41 2.46
N PRO A 76 -11.16 16.46 2.63
CA PRO A 76 -11.97 15.25 2.65
C PRO A 76 -11.82 14.42 1.37
N HIS A 77 -11.97 15.05 0.20
CA HIS A 77 -11.82 14.37 -1.10
C HIS A 77 -10.46 13.66 -1.24
N VAL A 78 -9.37 14.36 -0.91
CA VAL A 78 -8.01 13.80 -1.04
C VAL A 78 -7.76 12.65 -0.06
N VAL A 79 -8.27 12.74 1.18
CA VAL A 79 -8.15 11.65 2.18
C VAL A 79 -8.94 10.42 1.73
N ASP A 80 -10.18 10.61 1.31
CA ASP A 80 -11.07 9.51 0.89
C ASP A 80 -10.52 8.80 -0.35
N ALA A 81 -10.00 9.56 -1.32
CA ALA A 81 -9.35 9.01 -2.51
C ALA A 81 -8.08 8.23 -2.19
N LEU A 82 -7.25 8.73 -1.26
CA LEU A 82 -6.06 8.00 -0.81
C LEU A 82 -6.44 6.68 -0.13
N GLN A 83 -7.43 6.71 0.77
CA GLN A 83 -7.90 5.52 1.47
C GLN A 83 -8.47 4.48 0.50
N PHE A 84 -9.29 4.93 -0.45
CA PHE A 84 -9.85 4.07 -1.50
C PHE A 84 -8.75 3.40 -2.33
N LEU A 85 -7.82 4.18 -2.89
CA LEU A 85 -6.79 3.64 -3.78
C LEU A 85 -5.82 2.71 -3.06
N VAL A 86 -5.35 3.07 -1.86
CA VAL A 86 -4.47 2.20 -1.07
C VAL A 86 -5.19 0.90 -0.73
N GLY A 87 -6.47 0.97 -0.34
CA GLY A 87 -7.31 -0.20 -0.09
C GLY A 87 -7.44 -1.10 -1.32
N LYS A 88 -7.77 -0.53 -2.48
CA LYS A 88 -7.89 -1.25 -3.75
C LYS A 88 -6.58 -1.93 -4.13
N ILE A 89 -5.46 -1.20 -4.10
CA ILE A 89 -4.14 -1.77 -4.40
C ILE A 89 -3.85 -2.96 -3.50
N LYS A 90 -3.98 -2.78 -2.17
CA LYS A 90 -3.64 -3.79 -1.17
C LYS A 90 -4.51 -5.04 -1.24
N ASN A 91 -5.76 -4.92 -1.68
CA ASN A 91 -6.72 -6.02 -1.64
C ASN A 91 -6.90 -6.71 -3.00
N GLU A 92 -6.71 -5.99 -4.11
CA GLU A 92 -7.07 -6.46 -5.44
C GLU A 92 -5.88 -6.52 -6.42
N CYS A 93 -4.81 -5.75 -6.18
CA CYS A 93 -3.76 -5.55 -7.21
C CYS A 93 -2.38 -6.11 -6.83
N VAL A 94 -2.16 -6.48 -5.57
CA VAL A 94 -0.82 -6.89 -5.10
C VAL A 94 -0.86 -8.25 -4.42
N THR A 95 0.23 -8.98 -4.56
CA THR A 95 0.54 -10.18 -3.78
C THR A 95 1.66 -9.84 -2.80
N GLU A 96 1.46 -10.16 -1.53
CA GLU A 96 2.41 -9.88 -0.44
C GLU A 96 2.63 -11.15 0.39
N ILE A 97 3.75 -11.85 0.14
CA ILE A 97 4.10 -13.08 0.85
C ILE A 97 5.22 -12.76 1.85
N GLU A 98 4.89 -12.81 3.14
CA GLU A 98 5.86 -12.58 4.23
C GLU A 98 6.81 -13.78 4.36
N GLN A 99 8.12 -13.53 4.31
CA GLN A 99 9.14 -14.49 4.73
C GLN A 99 9.36 -14.35 6.23
N LYS A 100 9.28 -15.46 6.96
CA LYS A 100 9.27 -15.47 8.42
C LYS A 100 10.35 -16.40 8.99
N GLN A 101 10.86 -16.03 10.15
CA GLN A 101 11.71 -16.86 11.02
C GLN A 101 11.05 -17.05 12.38
#